data_AF-A0A0V0X473-F1
#
_entry.id   AF-A0A0V0X473-F1
#
_cell.length_a   1.000
_cell.length_b   1.000
_cell.length_c   1.000
_cell.angle_alpha   90.00
_cell.angle_beta   90.00
_cell.angle_gamma   90.00
#
_symmetry.space_group_name_H-M   'P 1'
#
loop_
_entity.id
_entity.type
_entity.pdbx_description
1 polymer ?
#
loop_
_entity_poly.entity_id
_entity_poly.type
_entity_poly.pdbx_seq_one_letter_code
_entity_poly.pdbx_strand_id
1 'polypeptide(L)' 'MAMELLEVSEVAMAKYFTMMLDGTARTWLKGLPPNSIGSWAELKARFIQNFKDTCRQSMSIVDLTNCKQQE' A
#
# COMPACT_ATOMS: atom_id res chain seq x y z
N MET A 1 -9.24 -16.59 -1.42
CA MET A 1 -10.39 -15.65 -1.41
C MET A 1 -10.94 -15.62 0.01
N ALA A 2 -10.32 -14.87 0.91
CA ALA A 2 -10.47 -15.06 2.37
C ALA A 2 -10.78 -13.77 3.14
N MET A 3 -11.28 -12.74 2.45
CA MET A 3 -11.64 -11.46 3.08
C MET A 3 -13.06 -11.01 2.70
N GLU A 4 -13.96 -11.96 2.44
CA GLU A 4 -15.40 -11.69 2.22
C GLU A 4 -16.28 -12.09 3.41
N LEU A 5 -15.73 -12.74 4.46
CA LEU A 5 -16.53 -13.39 5.52
C LEU A 5 -16.51 -12.70 6.90
N LEU A 6 -16.06 -11.46 6.99
CA LEU A 6 -16.22 -10.68 8.22
C LEU A 6 -16.84 -9.35 7.83
N GLU A 7 -18.06 -9.09 8.30
CA GLU A 7 -18.70 -7.77 8.36
C GLU A 7 -17.90 -6.84 9.31
N VAL A 8 -16.60 -6.72 9.06
CA VAL A 8 -15.72 -5.78 9.72
C VAL A 8 -16.13 -4.42 9.18
N SER A 9 -16.79 -3.65 10.04
CA SER A 9 -17.12 -2.26 9.78
C SER A 9 -15.93 -1.53 9.13
N GLU A 10 -16.19 -0.61 8.21
CA GLU A 10 -15.14 0.17 7.54
C GLU A 10 -14.18 0.82 8.55
N VAL A 11 -14.69 1.19 9.72
CA VAL A 11 -13.92 1.69 10.88
C VAL A 11 -12.93 0.64 11.39
N ALA A 12 -13.36 -0.61 11.53
CA ALA A 12 -12.49 -1.69 11.97
C ALA A 12 -11.44 -2.03 10.89
N MET A 13 -11.79 -2.03 9.59
CA MET A 13 -10.79 -2.20 8.52
C MET A 13 -9.73 -1.09 8.56
N ALA A 14 -10.15 0.17 8.70
CA ALA A 14 -9.23 1.29 8.84
C ALA A 14 -8.31 1.11 10.06
N LYS A 15 -8.87 0.78 11.23
CA LYS A 15 -8.08 0.53 12.44
C LYS A 15 -7.03 -0.57 12.24
N TYR A 16 -7.44 -1.76 11.79
CA TYR A 16 -6.52 -2.87 11.56
C TYR A 16 -5.44 -2.52 10.53
N PHE A 17 -5.82 -1.85 9.44
CA PHE A 17 -4.88 -1.40 8.42
C PHE A 17 -3.80 -0.50 9.02
N THR A 18 -4.18 0.52 9.79
CA THR A 18 -3.20 1.43 10.43
C THR A 18 -2.27 0.73 11.42
N MET A 19 -2.72 -0.32 12.10
CA MET A 19 -1.88 -1.12 13.00
C MET A 19 -0.84 -1.94 12.23
N MET A 20 -1.22 -2.47 11.07
CA MET A 20 -0.39 -3.31 10.20
C MET A 20 0.69 -2.53 9.42
N LEU A 21 0.52 -1.21 9.20
CA LEU A 21 1.51 -0.42 8.47
C LEU A 21 2.80 -0.29 9.27
N ASP A 22 3.95 -0.48 8.62
CA ASP A 22 5.26 -0.22 9.22
C ASP A 22 6.20 0.57 8.30
N GLY A 23 7.36 0.99 8.82
CA GLY A 23 8.36 1.76 8.09
C GLY A 23 7.79 2.96 7.34
N THR A 24 8.11 3.06 6.04
CA THR A 24 7.69 4.15 5.14
C THR A 24 6.17 4.30 5.05
N ALA A 25 5.41 3.20 5.13
CA ALA A 25 3.95 3.24 5.08
C ALA A 25 3.33 3.89 6.33
N ARG A 26 3.89 3.58 7.51
CA ARG A 26 3.48 4.20 8.77
C ARG A 26 3.81 5.69 8.80
N THR A 27 5.01 6.06 8.33
CA THR A 27 5.44 7.47 8.25
C THR A 27 4.59 8.27 7.28
N TRP A 28 4.27 7.72 6.12
CA TRP A 28 3.36 8.34 5.16
C TRP A 28 1.99 8.64 5.78
N LEU A 29 1.38 7.64 6.44
CA LEU A 29 0.07 7.81 7.06
C LEU A 29 0.08 8.94 8.12
N LYS A 30 1.14 9.02 8.94
CA LYS A 30 1.31 10.07 9.94
C LYS A 30 1.56 11.46 9.35
N GLY A 31 2.09 11.53 8.13
CA GLY A 31 2.38 12.78 7.43
C GLY A 31 1.16 13.39 6.72
N LEU A 32 0.02 12.70 6.71
CA LEU A 32 -1.19 13.21 6.07
C LEU A 32 -1.79 14.37 6.88
N PRO A 33 -2.37 15.38 6.22
CA PRO A 33 -3.06 16.46 6.91
C PRO A 33 -4.24 15.91 7.73
N PRO A 34 -4.54 16.51 8.90
CA PRO A 34 -5.68 16.08 9.71
C PRO A 34 -6.98 16.19 8.92
N ASN A 35 -7.89 15.22 9.10
CA ASN A 35 -9.18 15.13 8.40
C ASN A 35 -9.09 15.01 6.86
N SER A 36 -7.92 14.63 6.31
CA SER A 36 -7.75 14.42 4.87
C SER A 36 -8.28 13.09 4.34
N ILE A 37 -8.71 12.19 5.23
CA ILE A 37 -9.27 10.88 4.92
C ILE A 37 -10.57 10.71 5.69
N GLY A 38 -11.69 10.68 4.97
CA GLY A 38 -13.04 10.57 5.54
C GLY A 38 -13.65 9.17 5.50
N SER A 39 -13.06 8.24 4.74
CA SER A 39 -13.58 6.88 4.58
C SER A 39 -12.48 5.84 4.38
N TRP A 40 -12.80 4.58 4.61
CA TRP A 40 -11.91 3.46 4.32
C TRP A 40 -11.56 3.37 2.82
N ALA A 41 -12.54 3.59 1.96
CA ALA A 41 -12.34 3.61 0.51
C ALA A 41 -11.33 4.68 0.08
N GLU A 42 -11.41 5.88 0.66
CA GLU A 42 -10.47 6.98 0.39
C GLU A 42 -9.06 6.67 0.91
N LEU A 43 -8.94 6.08 2.11
CA LEU A 43 -7.67 5.61 2.67
C LEU A 43 -6.99 4.61 1.73
N LYS A 44 -7.75 3.61 1.26
CA LYS A 44 -7.26 2.58 0.35
C LYS A 44 -6.80 3.17 -0.99
N ALA A 45 -7.61 4.07 -1.58
CA ALA A 45 -7.29 4.70 -2.85
C ALA A 45 -6.01 5.56 -2.76
N ARG A 46 -5.88 6.37 -1.70
CA ARG A 46 -4.68 7.19 -1.44
C ARG A 46 -3.45 6.35 -1.20
N PHE A 47 -3.57 5.28 -0.42
CA PHE A 47 -2.46 4.36 -0.18
C PHE A 47 -1.98 3.73 -1.49
N ILE A 48 -2.89 3.18 -2.30
CA ILE A 48 -2.56 2.63 -3.61
C ILE A 48 -1.92 3.72 -4.48
N GLN A 49 -2.50 4.92 -4.57
CA GLN A 49 -1.92 5.99 -5.39
C GLN A 49 -0.51 6.39 -4.95
N ASN A 50 -0.24 6.42 -3.65
CA ASN A 50 1.06 6.82 -3.11
C ASN A 50 2.12 5.73 -3.29
N PHE A 51 1.73 4.45 -3.19
CA PHE A 51 2.67 3.33 -3.21
C PHE A 51 2.70 2.52 -4.52
N LYS A 52 1.73 2.71 -5.42
CA LYS A 52 1.69 2.00 -6.72
C LYS A 52 2.91 2.31 -7.59
N ASP A 53 3.43 3.54 -7.50
CA ASP A 53 4.60 3.99 -8.26
C ASP A 53 5.94 3.70 -7.54
N THR A 54 5.92 3.41 -6.23
CA THR A 54 7.12 2.91 -5.53
C THR A 54 7.47 1.48 -5.89
N CYS A 55 6.50 0.69 -6.37
CA CYS A 55 6.79 -0.38 -7.30
C CYS A 55 7.16 0.26 -8.64
N ARG A 56 8.38 0.80 -8.77
CA ARG A 56 9.00 0.93 -10.09
C ARG A 56 8.74 -0.41 -10.77
N GLN A 57 8.24 -0.40 -12.00
CA GLN A 57 8.34 -1.56 -12.88
C GLN A 57 9.83 -1.90 -13.01
N SER A 58 10.37 -2.60 -12.02
CA SER A 58 11.71 -3.17 -12.03
C SER A 58 11.57 -4.45 -12.83
N MET A 59 11.71 -4.26 -14.14
CA MET A 59 12.23 -5.17 -15.16
C MET A 59 11.56 -4.81 -16.48
N SER A 60 12.01 -3.70 -17.08
CA SER A 60 11.96 -3.63 -18.54
C SER A 60 12.74 -4.83 -19.09
N ILE A 61 12.37 -5.37 -20.27
CA ILE A 61 13.13 -6.44 -20.95
C ILE A 61 14.63 -6.13 -21.01
N VAL A 62 14.98 -4.85 -21.04
CA VAL A 62 16.36 -4.35 -21.05
C VAL A 62 17.14 -4.73 -19.78
N ASP A 63 16.48 -4.77 -18.61
CA ASP A 63 17.08 -5.18 -17.34
C ASP A 63 17.31 -6.69 -17.30
N LEU A 64 16.38 -7.48 -17.85
CA LEU A 64 16.51 -8.93 -18.03
C LEU A 64 17.67 -9.30 -18.95
N THR A 65 17.92 -8.52 -20.01
CA THR A 65 19.10 -8.74 -20.89
C THR A 65 20.43 -8.44 -20.21
N ASN A 66 20.43 -7.71 -19.09
CA ASN A 66 21.64 -7.39 -18.34
C ASN A 66 21.88 -8.32 -17.14
N CYS A 67 20.92 -9.19 -16.82
CA CYS A 67 21.13 -10.29 -15.88
C CYS A 67 22.05 -11.34 -16.49
N LYS A 68 23.30 -11.42 -16.01
CA LYS A 68 24.21 -12.52 -16.32
C LYS A 68 24.24 -13.49 -15.14
N GLN A 69 24.16 -14.79 -15.44
CA GLN A 69 24.33 -15.85 -14.46
C GLN A 69 25.77 -15.81 -13.94
N GLN A 70 25.96 -15.70 -12.62
CA GLN A 70 27.27 -15.92 -12.01
C GLN A 70 27.51 -17.42 -11.84
N GLU A 71 28.74 -17.84 -12.13
CA GLU A 71 29.27 -19.19 -11.93
C GLU A 71 29.33 -19.58 -10.44
#